data_AF-A0A0C2J6R2-F1
#
_entry.id   AF-A0A0C2J6R2-F1
#
_cell.length_a   1.000
_cell.length_b   1.000
_cell.length_c   1.000
_cell.angle_alpha   90.00
_cell.angle_beta   90.00
_cell.angle_gamma   90.00
#
_symmetry.space_group_name_H-M   'P 1'
#
loop_
_entity.id
_entity.type
_entity.pdbx_description
1 polymer ?
#
loop_
_entity_poly.entity_id
_entity_poly.type
_entity_poly.pdbx_seq_one_letter_code
_entity_poly.pdbx_strand_id
1 'polypeptide(L)'
;MMIASQQLDIKRESLRRIVHAELNLNPCDIQMHQPLNDVAKHNRSQFAFNMNERLTHSQIEIDKKNLDEAHFYIEGYVNEQNRRIWCSELPYITMTKSLLLIKVTVCCGYVKSA
;
A
#
# COMPACT_ATOMS: atom_id res chain seq x y z
N MET A 1 6.70 -8.85 10.20
CA MET A 1 7.33 -9.33 11.45
C MET A 1 6.52 -10.42 12.14
N MET A 2 5.21 -10.26 12.38
CA MET A 2 4.40 -11.28 13.07
C MET A 2 4.46 -12.67 12.40
N ILE A 3 4.29 -12.73 11.08
CA ILE A 3 4.38 -13.98 10.31
C ILE A 3 5.80 -14.58 10.41
N ALA A 4 6.83 -13.76 10.23
CA ALA A 4 8.23 -14.20 10.33
C ALA A 4 8.60 -14.71 11.74
N SER A 5 8.09 -14.09 12.81
CA SER A 5 8.30 -14.59 14.18
C SER A 5 7.65 -15.96 14.41
N GLN A 6 6.48 -16.21 13.82
CA GLN A 6 5.81 -17.50 13.91
C GLN A 6 6.55 -18.58 13.11
N GLN A 7 7.07 -18.23 11.92
CA GLN A 7 7.81 -19.17 11.07
C GLN A 7 9.18 -19.55 11.65
N LEU A 8 9.85 -18.61 12.31
CA LEU A 8 11.18 -18.82 12.89
C LEU A 8 11.14 -19.29 14.35
N ASP A 9 9.96 -19.34 14.96
CA ASP A 9 9.76 -19.61 16.39
C ASP A 9 10.58 -18.68 17.32
N ILE A 10 10.63 -17.39 16.97
CA ILE A 10 11.35 -16.35 17.73
C ILE A 10 10.36 -15.32 18.22
N LYS A 11 10.49 -14.88 19.47
CA LYS A 11 9.71 -13.75 20.01
C LYS A 11 9.82 -12.52 19.11
N ARG A 12 8.71 -11.84 18.86
CA ARG A 12 8.64 -10.67 17.95
C ARG A 12 9.66 -9.59 18.30
N GLU A 13 9.88 -9.34 19.58
CA GLU A 13 10.82 -8.35 20.10
C GLU A 13 12.27 -8.75 19.81
N SER A 14 12.60 -10.03 19.99
CA SER A 14 13.92 -10.58 19.65
C SER A 14 14.18 -10.48 18.15
N LEU A 15 13.20 -10.84 17.32
CA LEU A 15 13.31 -10.71 15.88
C LEU A 15 13.48 -9.24 15.46
N ARG A 16 12.76 -8.31 16.10
CA ARG A 16 12.92 -6.87 15.85
C ARG A 16 14.32 -6.37 16.19
N ARG A 17 14.87 -6.79 17.33
CA ARG A 17 16.24 -6.45 17.75
C ARG A 17 17.26 -6.99 16.76
N ILE A 18 17.16 -8.25 16.36
CA ILE A 18 18.09 -8.86 15.40
C ILE A 18 18.07 -8.09 14.08
N VAL A 19 16.88 -7.83 13.53
CA VAL A 19 16.73 -7.17 12.22
C VAL A 19 17.28 -5.73 12.24
N HIS A 20 16.99 -4.95 13.28
CA HIS A 20 17.42 -3.56 13.34
C HIS A 20 18.83 -3.36 13.88
N ALA A 21 19.22 -4.08 14.93
CA ALA A 21 20.46 -3.81 15.68
C ALA A 21 21.63 -4.71 15.26
N GLU A 22 21.37 -5.95 14.86
CA GLU A 22 22.43 -6.88 14.43
C GLU A 22 22.62 -6.82 12.92
N LEU A 23 21.51 -6.78 12.16
CA LEU A 23 21.52 -6.78 10.70
C LEU A 23 21.47 -5.38 10.07
N ASN A 24 21.26 -4.33 10.86
CA ASN A 24 21.12 -2.94 10.39
C ASN A 24 20.10 -2.76 9.24
N LEU A 25 19.03 -3.57 9.24
CA LEU A 25 17.98 -3.47 8.23
C LEU A 25 16.89 -2.52 8.70
N ASN A 26 16.41 -1.71 7.77
CA ASN A 26 15.33 -0.77 8.00
C ASN A 26 14.07 -1.22 7.24
N PRO A 27 12.89 -0.82 7.73
CA PRO A 27 11.66 -1.02 7.00
C PRO A 27 11.69 -0.19 5.70
N CYS A 28 11.69 -0.87 4.56
CA CYS A 28 11.59 -0.29 3.23
C CYS A 28 10.19 -0.59 2.66
N ASP A 29 9.48 0.45 2.24
CA ASP A 29 8.19 0.28 1.57
C ASP A 29 8.44 -0.04 0.09
N ILE A 30 7.97 -1.21 -0.36
CA ILE A 30 7.94 -1.59 -1.76
C ILE A 30 6.96 -0.65 -2.45
N GLN A 31 7.49 0.20 -3.32
CA GLN A 31 6.66 1.06 -4.16
C GLN A 31 6.26 0.28 -5.42
N MET A 32 4.98 -0.06 -5.51
CA MET A 32 4.39 -0.49 -6.78
C MET A 32 4.10 0.76 -7.62
N HIS A 33 4.98 1.08 -8.56
CA HIS A 33 4.75 2.17 -9.50
C HIS A 33 4.07 1.64 -10.76
N GLN A 34 2.88 2.16 -11.07
CA GLN A 34 2.42 2.15 -12.45
C GLN A 34 3.21 3.23 -13.21
N PRO A 35 3.84 2.91 -14.36
CA PRO A 35 4.53 3.92 -15.14
C PRO A 35 3.50 4.95 -15.63
N LEU A 36 3.63 6.20 -15.19
CA LEU A 36 2.77 7.30 -15.60
C LEU A 36 3.38 7.99 -16.81
N ASN A 37 2.61 8.10 -17.89
CA ASN A 37 2.96 8.98 -19.00
C ASN A 37 2.73 10.46 -18.61
N ASP A 38 3.28 11.38 -19.40
CA ASP A 38 3.23 12.80 -19.06
C ASP A 38 1.81 13.38 -19.09
N VAL A 39 0.94 12.81 -19.92
CA VAL A 39 -0.50 13.14 -19.95
C VAL A 39 -1.17 12.76 -18.63
N ALA A 40 -0.92 11.55 -18.11
CA ALA A 40 -1.47 11.11 -16.84
C ALA A 40 -0.96 11.94 -15.67
N LYS A 41 0.33 12.33 -15.69
CA LYS A 41 0.89 13.27 -14.69
C LYS A 41 0.16 14.62 -14.75
N HIS A 42 0.00 15.18 -15.95
CA HIS A 42 -0.70 16.46 -16.14
C HIS A 42 -2.16 16.38 -15.66
N ASN A 43 -2.89 15.35 -16.06
CA ASN A 43 -4.29 15.17 -15.68
C ASN A 43 -4.46 15.02 -14.16
N ARG A 44 -3.57 14.28 -13.50
CA ARG A 44 -3.58 14.14 -12.03
C ARG A 44 -3.31 15.48 -11.35
N SER A 45 -2.36 16.27 -11.84
CA SER A 45 -2.08 17.61 -11.30
C SER A 45 -3.25 18.57 -11.49
N GLN A 46 -3.86 18.59 -12.68
CA GLN A 46 -5.05 19.41 -12.97
C GLN A 46 -6.24 19.00 -12.10
N PHE A 47 -6.47 17.70 -11.94
CA PHE A 47 -7.51 17.20 -11.05
C PHE A 47 -7.28 17.65 -9.60
N ALA A 48 -6.05 17.53 -9.08
CA ALA A 48 -5.71 17.94 -7.73
C ALA A 48 -5.92 19.45 -7.52
N PHE A 49 -5.46 20.27 -8.47
CA PHE A 49 -5.68 21.72 -8.44
C PHE A 49 -7.17 22.06 -8.41
N ASN A 50 -7.94 21.52 -9.35
CA ASN A 50 -9.38 21.78 -9.45
C ASN A 50 -10.15 21.31 -8.21
N MET A 51 -9.79 20.16 -7.63
CA MET A 51 -10.42 19.68 -6.41
C MET A 51 -10.07 20.56 -5.22
N ASN A 52 -8.82 21.02 -5.10
CA ASN A 52 -8.39 21.88 -4.00
C ASN A 52 -9.13 23.23 -4.02
N GLU A 53 -9.27 23.85 -5.19
CA GLU A 53 -10.05 25.08 -5.37
C GLU A 53 -11.51 24.87 -4.92
N ARG A 54 -12.14 23.78 -5.39
CA ARG A 54 -13.54 23.48 -5.06
C ARG A 54 -13.76 23.18 -3.58
N LEU A 55 -12.78 22.54 -2.92
CA LEU A 55 -12.81 22.31 -1.47
C LEU A 55 -12.63 23.62 -0.70
N THR A 56 -11.69 24.46 -1.12
CA THR A 56 -11.42 25.77 -0.50
C THR A 56 -12.65 26.67 -0.57
N HIS A 57 -13.36 26.65 -1.69
CA HIS A 57 -14.60 27.41 -1.89
C HIS A 57 -15.86 26.69 -1.38
N SER A 58 -15.74 25.59 -0.63
CA SER A 58 -16.86 24.80 -0.10
C SER A 58 -17.89 24.36 -1.16
N GLN A 59 -17.46 24.24 -2.42
CA GLN A 59 -18.30 23.80 -3.54
C GLN A 59 -18.47 22.26 -3.57
N ILE A 60 -17.70 21.56 -2.74
CA ILE A 60 -17.79 20.12 -2.52
C ILE A 60 -17.65 19.85 -1.02
N GLU A 61 -18.61 19.13 -0.45
CA GLU A 61 -18.42 18.46 0.83
C GLU A 61 -17.72 17.12 0.62
N ILE A 62 -16.72 16.82 1.45
CA ILE A 62 -16.01 15.52 1.47
C ILE A 62 -16.87 14.43 2.17
N ASP A 63 -18.17 14.66 2.31
CA ASP A 63 -19.11 13.65 2.83
C ASP A 63 -19.54 12.63 1.77
N LYS A 64 -18.80 12.60 0.66
CA LYS A 64 -19.05 11.72 -0.47
C LYS A 64 -18.75 10.28 -0.09
N LYS A 65 -19.79 9.46 -0.19
CA LYS A 65 -19.72 8.00 -0.32
C LYS A 65 -18.53 7.63 -1.21
N ASN A 66 -17.47 7.11 -0.60
CA ASN A 66 -16.34 6.57 -1.32
C ASN A 66 -16.62 5.10 -1.58
N LEU A 67 -16.57 4.70 -2.84
CA LEU A 67 -16.69 3.31 -3.25
C LEU A 67 -15.32 2.86 -3.76
N ASP A 68 -14.88 1.71 -3.33
CA ASP A 68 -13.63 1.11 -3.81
C ASP A 68 -13.77 -0.40 -3.96
N GLU A 69 -12.96 -0.95 -4.87
CA GLU A 69 -12.87 -2.38 -5.15
C GLU A 69 -11.46 -2.87 -4.77
N ALA A 70 -11.41 -3.91 -3.94
CA ALA A 70 -10.17 -4.54 -3.51
C ALA A 70 -10.15 -6.03 -3.86
N HIS A 71 -8.97 -6.52 -4.24
CA HIS A 71 -8.71 -7.94 -4.48
C HIS A 71 -7.89 -8.55 -3.33
N PHE A 72 -8.41 -9.61 -2.71
CA PHE A 72 -7.73 -10.38 -1.68
C PHE A 72 -7.31 -11.74 -2.23
N TYR A 73 -6.01 -12.03 -2.19
CA TYR A 73 -5.46 -13.29 -2.68
C TYR A 73 -5.38 -14.32 -1.55
N ILE A 74 -5.86 -15.54 -1.81
CA ILE A 74 -5.97 -16.60 -0.78
C ILE A 74 -4.59 -17.04 -0.27
N GLU A 75 -3.56 -16.99 -1.12
CA GLU A 75 -2.19 -17.40 -0.78
C GLU A 75 -1.44 -16.39 0.12
N GLY A 76 -2.11 -15.33 0.61
CA GLY A 76 -1.48 -14.35 1.51
C GLY A 76 -0.41 -13.50 0.82
N TYR A 77 -0.41 -13.47 -0.52
CA TYR A 77 0.49 -12.63 -1.30
C TYR A 77 0.37 -11.17 -0.85
N VAL A 78 1.47 -10.43 -0.96
CA VAL A 78 1.61 -9.04 -0.50
C VAL A 78 0.37 -8.20 -0.86
N ASN A 79 -0.51 -8.09 0.12
CA ASN A 79 -1.57 -7.09 0.19
C ASN A 79 -0.86 -5.73 0.21
N GLU A 80 -1.50 -4.70 -0.34
CA GLU A 80 -1.13 -3.29 -0.18
C GLU A 80 -0.67 -2.90 1.25
N GLN A 81 -1.17 -3.60 2.27
CA GLN A 81 -0.84 -3.47 3.70
C GLN A 81 0.45 -4.20 4.13
N ASN A 82 0.97 -5.14 3.33
CA ASN A 82 2.20 -5.91 3.58
C ASN A 82 3.36 -5.49 2.66
N ARG A 83 3.33 -4.27 2.11
CA ARG A 83 4.38 -3.75 1.20
C ARG A 83 5.74 -3.52 1.87
N ARG A 84 5.90 -3.77 3.17
CA ARG A 84 7.13 -3.46 3.90
C ARG A 84 8.07 -4.65 3.96
N ILE A 85 9.24 -4.48 3.36
CA ILE A 85 10.36 -5.41 3.49
C ILE A 85 11.48 -4.80 4.33
N TRP A 86 12.42 -5.63 4.74
CA TRP A 86 13.53 -5.22 5.60
C TRP A 86 14.80 -5.24 4.78
N CYS A 87 15.32 -4.07 4.45
CA CYS A 87 16.48 -3.91 3.58
C CYS A 87 17.42 -2.84 4.15
N SER A 88 18.70 -2.93 3.81
CA SER A 88 19.68 -1.87 4.09
C SER A 88 19.52 -0.68 3.15
N GLU A 89 19.08 -0.94 1.91
CA GLU A 89 18.89 0.04 0.84
C GLU A 89 17.53 -0.15 0.16
N LEU A 90 17.03 0.89 -0.52
CA LEU A 90 15.76 0.85 -1.23
C LEU A 90 15.80 -0.20 -2.35
N PRO A 91 14.95 -1.24 -2.27
CA PRO A 91 14.95 -2.31 -3.27
C PRO A 91 14.35 -1.79 -4.59
N TYR A 92 15.14 -1.72 -5.65
CA TYR A 92 14.64 -1.60 -7.03
C TYR A 92 14.12 -2.95 -7.56
N ILE A 93 13.35 -3.67 -6.74
CA ILE A 93 12.92 -5.04 -7.04
C ILE A 93 11.53 -5.00 -7.68
N THR A 94 11.47 -5.37 -8.95
CA THR A 94 10.21 -5.66 -9.64
C THR A 94 9.83 -7.12 -9.40
N MET A 95 8.80 -7.36 -8.59
CA MET A 95 8.25 -8.72 -8.43
C MET A 95 7.22 -9.00 -9.53
N THR A 96 7.52 -10.00 -10.36
CA THR A 96 6.55 -10.53 -11.34
C THR A 96 5.53 -11.41 -10.62
N LYS A 97 4.24 -11.12 -10.80
CA LYS A 97 3.14 -11.90 -10.23
C LYS A 97 2.77 -13.05 -11.17
N SER A 98 2.46 -14.23 -10.62
CA SER A 98 1.78 -15.29 -11.37
C SER A 98 0.36 -14.82 -11.73
N LEU A 99 -0.07 -15.05 -12.97
CA LEU A 99 -1.37 -14.61 -13.47
C LEU A 99 -2.55 -15.44 -12.93
N LEU A 100 -2.28 -16.61 -12.34
CA LEU A 100 -3.28 -17.62 -11.96
C LEU A 100 -3.55 -17.68 -10.46
N LEU A 101 -3.55 -16.54 -9.76
CA LEU A 101 -3.84 -16.50 -8.33
C LEU A 101 -5.36 -16.49 -8.08
N ILE A 102 -5.83 -17.39 -7.20
CA ILE A 102 -7.23 -17.36 -6.72
C ILE A 102 -7.42 -16.12 -5.86
N LYS A 103 -8.41 -15.30 -6.21
CA LYS A 103 -8.71 -14.03 -5.54
C LYS A 103 -10.19 -13.91 -5.19
N VAL A 104 -10.46 -13.20 -4.10
CA VAL A 104 -11.78 -12.70 -3.72
C VAL A 104 -11.82 -11.21 -4.04
N THR A 105 -12.81 -10.79 -4.82
CA THR A 105 -13.07 -9.37 -5.08
C THR A 105 -14.11 -8.86 -4.10
N VAL A 106 -13.83 -7.73 -3.45
CA VAL A 106 -14.75 -7.08 -2.53
C VAL A 106 -14.95 -5.64 -2.99
N CYS A 107 -16.21 -5.23 -3.11
CA CYS A 107 -16.58 -3.83 -3.34
C CYS A 107 -17.19 -3.27 -2.05
N CYS A 108 -16.66 -2.17 -1.55
CA CYS A 108 -17.16 -1.53 -0.33
C CYS A 108 -17.38 -0.04 -0.54
N GLY A 109 -18.45 0.47 0.08
CA GLY A 109 -18.74 1.89 0.18
C GLY A 109 -18.62 2.35 1.62
N TYR A 110 -17.98 3.50 1.86
CA TYR A 110 -17.97 4.13 3.17
C TYR A 110 -18.34 5.61 3.09
N VAL A 111 -18.98 6.08 4.15
CA VAL A 111 -19.29 7.50 4.38
C VAL A 111 -18.60 7.93 5.66
N LYS A 112 -18.20 9.18 5.74
CA LYS A 112 -17.80 9.76 7.01
C LYS A 112 -19.07 9.88 7.87
N SER A 113 -19.01 9.45 9.13
CA SER A 113 -20.11 9.74 10.06
C SER A 113 -19.98 11.20 10.51
N ALA A 114 -21.12 11.88 10.58
CA ALA A 114 -21.24 13.26 11.07
C ALA A 114 -20.60 13.46 12.45
#